data_AF-A0A8B3C7Z2-F1
#
_entry.id   AF-A0A8B3C7Z2-F1
#
_cell.length_a   1.000
_cell.length_b   1.000
_cell.length_c   1.000
_cell.angle_alpha   90.00
_cell.angle_beta   90.00
_cell.angle_gamma   90.00
#
_symmetry.space_group_name_H-M   'P 1'
#
loop_
_entity.id
_entity.type
_entity.pdbx_description
1 polymer ?
#
loop_
_entity_poly.entity_id
_entity_poly.type
_entity_poly.pdbx_seq_one_letter_code
_entity_poly.pdbx_strand_id
1 'polypeptide(L)'
;MFIEKLNQYTEEQIIGLKHEDNKLRLLIEEQPDIEKLKLLKEAIINETTEVTLVMRSNNNNLIAFSYFECISDNIIGVESYNYTENILKTIEGISIFRNLRSIVIDALYDNKLCIDELVHWRNWKNSV
;
A
#
# COMPACT_ATOMS: atom_id res chain seq x y z
N MET A 1 7.77 11.97 -3.46
CA MET A 1 7.59 11.38 -4.82
C MET A 1 6.30 10.58 -4.88
N PHE A 2 5.67 10.51 -6.05
CA PHE A 2 4.48 9.71 -6.32
C PHE A 2 4.77 8.78 -7.50
N ILE A 3 4.56 7.47 -7.33
CA ILE A 3 4.75 6.46 -8.39
C ILE A 3 3.42 5.75 -8.60
N GLU A 4 3.00 5.69 -9.86
CA GLU A 4 1.84 4.94 -10.31
C GLU A 4 2.26 3.88 -11.31
N LYS A 5 1.45 2.83 -11.46
CA LYS A 5 1.65 1.79 -12.49
C LYS A 5 3.07 1.23 -12.51
N LEU A 6 3.64 0.91 -11.33
CA LEU A 6 5.00 0.37 -11.18
C LEU A 6 5.27 -0.80 -12.13
N ASN A 7 4.27 -1.66 -12.36
CA ASN A 7 4.33 -2.79 -13.28
C ASN A 7 4.61 -2.42 -14.74
N GLN A 8 4.41 -1.16 -15.15
CA GLN A 8 4.67 -0.69 -16.52
C GLN A 8 6.10 -0.15 -16.69
N TYR A 9 6.85 0.05 -15.60
CA TYR A 9 8.21 0.54 -15.67
C TYR A 9 9.15 -0.59 -16.11
N THR A 10 10.12 -0.28 -16.97
CA THR A 10 11.26 -1.19 -17.21
C THR A 10 12.21 -1.17 -16.01
N GLU A 11 13.09 -2.17 -15.93
CA GLU A 11 14.09 -2.24 -14.85
C GLU A 11 15.00 -0.99 -14.87
N GLU A 12 15.43 -0.56 -16.05
CA GLU A 12 16.28 0.63 -16.21
C GLU A 12 15.56 1.90 -15.77
N GLN A 13 14.26 2.00 -16.03
CA GLN A 13 13.45 3.13 -15.57
C GLN A 13 13.38 3.17 -14.04
N ILE A 14 13.27 2.02 -13.37
CA ILE A 14 13.24 1.94 -11.90
C ILE A 14 14.60 2.30 -11.32
N ILE A 15 15.68 1.72 -11.84
CA ILE A 15 17.06 1.98 -11.41
C ILE A 15 17.45 3.46 -11.61
N GLY A 16 16.92 4.08 -12.66
CA GLY A 16 17.17 5.50 -12.97
C GLY A 16 16.38 6.49 -12.10
N LEU A 17 15.46 6.03 -11.24
CA LEU A 17 14.69 6.92 -10.37
C LEU A 17 15.61 7.61 -9.37
N LYS A 18 15.30 8.88 -9.09
CA LYS A 18 15.96 9.67 -8.05
C LYS A 18 14.91 10.27 -7.14
N HIS A 19 15.13 10.17 -5.85
CA HIS A 19 14.22 10.68 -4.83
C HIS A 19 15.05 11.34 -3.74
N GLU A 20 14.95 12.68 -3.66
CA GLU A 20 15.71 13.48 -2.69
C GLU A 20 14.96 13.68 -1.37
N ASP A 21 13.64 13.51 -1.41
CA ASP A 21 12.78 13.56 -0.22
C ASP A 21 12.73 12.16 0.41
N ASN A 22 12.30 12.05 1.66
CA ASN A 22 12.12 10.75 2.32
C ASN A 22 10.69 10.21 2.16
N LYS A 23 9.75 10.97 1.56
CA LYS A 23 8.36 10.53 1.42
C LYS A 23 8.04 9.97 0.03
N LEU A 24 7.62 8.72 -0.01
CA LEU A 24 7.17 8.05 -1.23
C LEU A 24 5.70 7.63 -1.10
N ARG A 25 4.92 7.90 -2.15
CA ARG A 25 3.55 7.43 -2.29
C ARG A 25 3.49 6.47 -3.46
N LEU A 26 3.01 5.25 -3.20
CA LEU A 26 2.85 4.19 -4.21
C LEU A 26 1.38 3.98 -4.52
N LEU A 27 0.95 4.32 -5.72
CA LEU A 27 -0.41 4.06 -6.20
C LEU A 27 -0.52 2.63 -6.75
N ILE A 28 -1.42 1.86 -6.15
CA ILE A 28 -1.64 0.44 -6.44
C ILE A 28 -3.02 0.29 -7.09
N GLU A 29 -3.04 0.20 -8.41
CA GLU A 29 -4.25 -0.07 -9.19
C GLU A 29 -4.42 -1.56 -9.50
N GLU A 30 -3.31 -2.30 -9.53
CA GLU A 30 -3.20 -3.73 -9.76
C GLU A 30 -2.19 -4.36 -8.79
N GLN A 31 -2.20 -5.69 -8.67
CA GLN A 31 -1.22 -6.39 -7.83
C GLN A 31 0.20 -6.05 -8.31
N PRO A 32 1.10 -5.61 -7.41
CA PRO A 32 2.43 -5.20 -7.82
C PRO A 32 3.29 -6.40 -8.19
N ASP A 33 4.14 -6.22 -9.19
CA ASP A 33 5.24 -7.13 -9.51
C ASP A 33 6.28 -7.08 -8.37
N ILE A 34 6.51 -8.23 -7.75
CA ILE A 34 7.39 -8.38 -6.58
C ILE A 34 8.83 -8.03 -6.93
N GLU A 35 9.31 -8.40 -8.13
CA GLU A 35 10.69 -8.10 -8.54
C GLU A 35 10.85 -6.59 -8.78
N LYS A 36 9.83 -5.93 -9.34
CA LYS A 36 9.84 -4.46 -9.48
C LYS A 36 9.80 -3.72 -8.15
N LEU A 37 9.08 -4.25 -7.16
CA LEU A 37 9.11 -3.70 -5.80
C LEU A 37 10.50 -3.83 -5.15
N LYS A 38 11.18 -4.96 -5.34
CA LYS A 38 12.56 -5.14 -4.86
C LYS A 38 13.53 -4.18 -5.55
N LEU A 39 13.44 -4.04 -6.88
CA LEU A 39 14.23 -3.05 -7.61
C LEU A 39 13.97 -1.63 -7.14
N LEU A 40 12.71 -1.29 -6.90
CA LEU A 40 12.35 0.03 -6.38
C LEU A 40 12.95 0.27 -4.99
N LYS A 41 12.93 -0.78 -4.15
CA LYS A 41 13.55 -0.72 -2.83
C LYS A 41 15.03 -0.36 -2.95
N GLU A 42 15.75 -1.11 -3.76
CA GLU A 42 17.19 -0.91 -3.98
C GLU A 42 17.50 0.46 -4.60
N ALA A 43 16.63 0.96 -5.48
CA ALA A 43 16.84 2.22 -6.18
C ALA A 43 16.63 3.45 -5.28
N ILE A 44 15.53 3.51 -4.52
CA ILE A 44 15.12 4.76 -3.84
C ILE A 44 14.54 4.62 -2.42
N ILE A 45 14.37 3.40 -1.89
CA ILE A 45 13.80 3.20 -0.54
C ILE A 45 14.91 2.79 0.42
N ASN A 46 15.40 3.75 1.18
CA ASN A 46 16.36 3.52 2.26
C ASN A 46 15.66 3.45 3.62
N GLU A 47 16.41 3.26 4.71
CA GLU A 47 15.90 3.11 6.07
C GLU A 47 15.05 4.29 6.56
N THR A 48 15.27 5.49 6.02
CA THR A 48 14.55 6.72 6.40
C THR A 48 13.36 7.02 5.48
N THR A 49 13.22 6.28 4.38
CA THR A 49 12.13 6.48 3.43
C THR A 49 10.81 6.04 4.05
N GLU A 50 9.86 6.96 4.15
CA GLU A 50 8.50 6.74 4.60
C GLU A 50 7.60 6.49 3.38
N VAL A 51 7.02 5.30 3.30
CA VAL A 51 6.16 4.87 2.20
C VAL A 51 4.70 4.88 2.64
N THR A 52 3.85 5.48 1.82
CA THR A 52 2.38 5.35 1.92
C THR A 52 1.87 4.56 0.74
N LEU A 53 1.18 3.45 1.01
CA LEU A 53 0.46 2.67 -0.02
C LEU A 53 -0.90 3.30 -0.27
N VAL A 54 -1.19 3.63 -1.52
CA VAL A 54 -2.47 4.19 -1.96
C VAL A 54 -3.17 3.15 -2.84
N MET A 55 -4.12 2.44 -2.25
CA MET A 55 -4.88 1.37 -2.89
C MET A 55 -6.06 1.97 -3.66
N ARG A 56 -6.02 1.85 -4.99
CA ARG A 56 -7.05 2.35 -5.91
C ARG A 56 -7.30 1.33 -7.01
N SER A 57 -7.79 0.16 -6.64
CA SER A 57 -8.05 -0.89 -7.63
C SER A 57 -9.53 -0.94 -8.00
N ASN A 58 -9.81 -1.18 -9.28
CA ASN A 58 -11.16 -1.31 -9.80
C ASN A 58 -11.86 -2.62 -9.37
N ASN A 59 -11.10 -3.60 -8.87
CA ASN A 59 -11.59 -4.95 -8.56
C ASN A 59 -10.85 -5.63 -7.40
N ASN A 60 -10.61 -4.93 -6.28
CA ASN A 60 -10.00 -5.52 -5.09
C ASN A 60 -11.00 -5.69 -3.95
N ASN A 61 -11.83 -6.73 -4.07
CA ASN A 61 -12.60 -7.24 -2.93
C ASN A 61 -11.67 -7.74 -1.81
N LEU A 62 -10.41 -8.05 -2.12
CA LEU A 62 -9.36 -8.48 -1.20
C LEU A 62 -8.12 -7.62 -1.41
N ILE A 63 -7.54 -7.12 -0.32
CA ILE A 63 -6.20 -6.55 -0.30
C ILE A 63 -5.29 -7.48 0.49
N ALA A 64 -4.34 -8.13 -0.20
CA ALA A 64 -3.30 -8.94 0.43
C ALA A 64 -2.00 -8.12 0.50
N PHE A 65 -1.52 -7.85 1.70
CA PHE A 65 -0.33 -7.02 1.91
C PHE A 65 0.99 -7.79 1.82
N SER A 66 0.96 -9.13 1.76
CA SER A 66 2.15 -9.97 1.62
C SER A 66 3.03 -9.62 0.41
N TYR A 67 2.44 -9.10 -0.68
CA TYR A 67 3.20 -8.61 -1.84
C TYR A 67 4.21 -7.49 -1.51
N PHE A 68 3.97 -6.74 -0.42
CA PHE A 68 4.80 -5.62 0.00
C PHE A 68 5.80 -5.97 1.11
N GLU A 69 5.96 -7.27 1.44
CA GLU A 69 6.84 -7.72 2.52
C GLU A 69 8.26 -7.15 2.40
N CYS A 70 8.78 -7.07 1.16
CA CYS A 70 10.14 -6.57 0.91
C CYS A 70 10.36 -5.11 1.35
N ILE A 71 9.31 -4.28 1.42
CA ILE A 71 9.37 -2.88 1.86
C ILE A 71 8.55 -2.63 3.14
N SER A 72 8.17 -3.68 3.85
CA SER A 72 7.24 -3.62 4.99
C SER A 72 7.68 -2.68 6.11
N ASP A 73 8.98 -2.62 6.40
CA ASP A 73 9.53 -1.72 7.44
C ASP A 73 9.38 -0.23 7.07
N ASN A 74 9.27 0.11 5.79
CA ASN A 74 9.13 1.48 5.32
C ASN A 74 7.67 1.94 5.23
N ILE A 75 6.70 1.01 5.30
CA ILE A 75 5.28 1.35 5.20
C ILE A 75 4.81 2.02 6.49
N ILE A 76 4.50 3.32 6.40
CA ILE A 76 3.96 4.12 7.51
C ILE A 76 2.46 4.43 7.34
N GLY A 77 1.92 4.23 6.15
CA GLY A 77 0.56 4.62 5.80
C GLY A 77 -0.08 3.69 4.78
N VAL A 78 -1.36 3.39 4.97
CA VAL A 78 -2.22 2.74 3.98
C VAL A 78 -3.45 3.62 3.78
N GLU A 79 -3.72 3.96 2.52
CA GLU A 79 -4.93 4.65 2.10
C GLU A 79 -5.66 3.74 1.12
N SER A 80 -6.96 3.53 1.31
CA SER A 80 -7.80 2.70 0.44
C SER A 80 -8.99 3.51 -0.03
N TYR A 81 -9.11 3.65 -1.35
CA TYR A 81 -10.18 4.40 -1.99
C TYR A 81 -10.87 3.49 -3.01
N ASN A 82 -12.02 2.91 -2.62
CA ASN A 82 -12.82 2.08 -3.53
C ASN A 82 -13.81 2.95 -4.30
N TYR A 83 -13.60 3.08 -5.61
CA TYR A 83 -14.41 3.93 -6.49
C TYR A 83 -15.46 3.16 -7.31
N THR A 84 -15.49 1.82 -7.27
CA THR A 84 -16.41 0.97 -8.04
C THR A 84 -17.36 0.20 -7.12
N GLU A 85 -18.45 -0.34 -7.69
CA GLU A 85 -19.48 -1.15 -6.98
C GLU A 85 -18.93 -2.41 -6.29
N ASN A 86 -17.65 -2.73 -6.51
CA ASN A 86 -16.96 -3.84 -5.87
C ASN A 86 -16.53 -3.44 -4.46
N ILE A 87 -17.35 -3.85 -3.51
CA ILE A 87 -17.17 -3.61 -2.09
C ILE A 87 -15.93 -4.36 -1.58
N LEU A 88 -15.00 -3.65 -0.90
CA LEU A 88 -13.90 -4.29 -0.19
C LEU A 88 -14.45 -5.26 0.87
N LYS A 89 -14.05 -6.52 0.80
CA LYS A 89 -14.55 -7.60 1.68
C LYS A 89 -13.56 -7.99 2.76
N THR A 90 -12.27 -8.01 2.42
CA THR A 90 -11.23 -8.52 3.32
C THR A 90 -9.91 -7.76 3.14
N ILE A 91 -9.21 -7.56 4.25
CA ILE A 91 -7.82 -7.13 4.33
C ILE A 91 -7.01 -8.24 4.99
N GLU A 92 -5.87 -8.62 4.41
CA GLU A 92 -4.99 -9.66 4.93
C GLU A 92 -3.52 -9.23 4.94
N GLY A 93 -2.77 -9.70 5.95
CA GLY A 93 -1.34 -9.49 6.09
C GLY A 93 -0.93 -8.07 6.48
N ILE A 94 -1.83 -7.21 6.96
CA ILE A 94 -1.45 -5.82 7.32
C ILE A 94 -0.51 -5.77 8.52
N SER A 95 -0.56 -6.81 9.36
CA SER A 95 0.30 -6.98 10.53
C SER A 95 1.80 -7.04 10.23
N ILE A 96 2.19 -7.26 8.96
CA ILE A 96 3.60 -7.22 8.54
C ILE A 96 4.18 -5.79 8.63
N PHE A 97 3.34 -4.76 8.56
CA PHE A 97 3.78 -3.35 8.61
C PHE A 97 3.98 -2.89 10.05
N ARG A 98 5.17 -3.15 10.60
CA ARG A 98 5.52 -2.84 11.99
C ARG A 98 5.51 -1.34 12.31
N ASN A 99 5.79 -0.51 11.29
CA ASN A 99 5.92 0.94 11.42
C ASN A 99 4.69 1.70 10.91
N LEU A 100 3.59 1.00 10.58
CA LEU A 100 2.38 1.64 10.10
C LEU A 100 1.79 2.54 11.20
N ARG A 101 1.34 3.74 10.82
CA ARG A 101 0.87 4.80 11.74
C ARG A 101 -0.50 5.33 11.35
N SER A 102 -0.87 5.19 10.08
CA SER A 102 -2.12 5.72 9.52
C SER A 102 -2.78 4.69 8.62
N ILE A 103 -4.07 4.49 8.82
CA ILE A 103 -4.92 3.73 7.92
C ILE A 103 -6.12 4.63 7.59
N VAL A 104 -6.32 4.87 6.31
CA VAL A 104 -7.50 5.56 5.79
C VAL A 104 -8.24 4.58 4.89
N ILE A 105 -9.49 4.29 5.21
CA ILE A 105 -10.36 3.49 4.36
C ILE A 105 -11.57 4.37 4.06
N ASP A 106 -11.63 4.83 2.83
CA ASP A 106 -12.73 5.63 2.33
C ASP A 106 -13.67 4.75 1.50
N ALA A 107 -14.97 5.04 1.57
CA ALA A 107 -16.03 4.30 0.88
C ALA A 107 -16.26 2.85 1.37
N LEU A 108 -16.56 2.69 2.66
CA LEU A 108 -17.04 1.44 3.27
C LEU A 108 -18.53 1.23 2.94
N TYR A 109 -18.83 0.52 1.85
CA TYR A 109 -20.22 0.23 1.48
C TYR A 109 -20.76 -1.12 2.02
N ASP A 110 -19.93 -1.96 2.68
CA ASP A 110 -20.40 -3.20 3.35
C ASP A 110 -20.51 -3.06 4.86
N ASN A 111 -21.56 -3.64 5.42
CA ASN A 111 -21.65 -3.97 6.84
C ASN A 111 -20.96 -5.30 7.21
N LYS A 112 -20.37 -6.01 6.23
CA LYS A 112 -19.66 -7.29 6.41
C LYS A 112 -18.15 -7.22 6.15
N LEU A 113 -17.54 -6.03 6.09
CA LEU A 113 -16.09 -5.92 5.94
C LEU A 113 -15.38 -6.69 7.07
N CYS A 114 -14.61 -7.71 6.72
CA CYS A 114 -13.78 -8.44 7.67
C CYS A 114 -12.51 -7.62 7.96
N ILE A 115 -12.47 -7.03 9.15
CA ILE A 115 -11.37 -6.19 9.65
C ILE A 115 -10.66 -6.82 10.86
N ASP A 116 -10.72 -8.14 11.00
CA ASP A 116 -10.21 -8.84 12.20
C ASP A 116 -8.72 -8.56 12.46
N GLU A 117 -7.90 -8.45 11.41
CA GLU A 117 -6.49 -8.10 11.57
C GLU A 117 -6.28 -6.69 12.17
N LEU A 118 -7.24 -5.80 11.94
CA LEU A 118 -7.17 -4.40 12.31
C LEU A 118 -7.61 -4.15 13.76
N VAL A 119 -8.31 -5.10 14.38
CA VAL A 119 -8.70 -5.05 15.80
C VAL A 119 -7.48 -4.93 16.73
N HIS A 120 -6.31 -5.36 16.25
CA HIS A 120 -5.04 -5.32 16.99
C HIS A 120 -4.35 -3.93 16.91
N TRP A 121 -4.91 -2.96 16.18
CA TRP A 121 -4.29 -1.66 15.91
C TRP A 121 -4.77 -0.53 16.83
N ARG A 122 -3.84 0.02 17.62
CA ARG A 122 -4.12 0.92 18.76
C ARG A 122 -4.61 2.34 18.38
N ASN A 123 -4.48 2.77 17.12
CA ASN A 123 -4.80 4.12 16.64
C ASN A 123 -5.85 4.14 15.50
N TRP A 124 -6.63 3.08 15.35
CA TRP A 124 -7.73 3.04 14.39
C TRP A 124 -8.75 4.15 14.69
N LYS A 125 -8.92 5.11 13.76
CA LYS A 125 -10.03 6.08 13.78
C LYS A 125 -10.98 5.77 12.64
N ASN A 126 -12.14 5.21 12.96
CA ASN A 126 -13.28 5.22 12.04
C ASN A 126 -13.75 6.66 11.91
N SER A 127 -13.70 7.21 10.70
CA SER A 127 -14.52 8.37 10.36
C SER A 127 -15.83 7.79 9.81
N VAL A 128 -16.83 7.69 10.67
CA VAL A 128 -18.21 7.34 10.28
C VAL A 128 -18.90 8.60 9.77
#